data_AF-A0A346RXM3-F1
#
_entry.id   AF-A0A346RXM3-F1
#
_cell.length_a   1.000
_cell.length_b   1.000
_cell.length_c   1.000
_cell.angle_alpha   90.00
_cell.angle_beta   90.00
_cell.angle_gamma   90.00
#
_symmetry.space_group_name_H-M   'P 1'
#
loop_
_entity.id
_entity.type
_entity.pdbx_description
1 polymer ?
#
loop_
_entity_poly.entity_id
_entity_poly.type
_entity_poly.pdbx_seq_one_letter_code
_entity_poly.pdbx_strand_id
1 'polypeptide(L)'
;MTLLDLRGSFATQIGASMAINTGPRPRAQRWAQRLYEAYPRAHGIIYPSSMHANEPAITLWERSTAFMPRHPLVHRLLSDPALKRVILETADAIGYPVVDP
;
A
#
# COMPACT_ATOMS: atom_id res chain seq x y z
N MET A 1 9.91 10.45 -6.59
CA MET A 1 9.81 9.06 -6.11
C MET A 1 9.75 8.11 -7.31
N THR A 2 10.36 6.93 -7.22
CA THR A 2 10.40 5.91 -8.29
C THR A 2 9.86 4.59 -7.74
N LEU A 3 8.84 4.02 -8.39
CA LEU A 3 8.20 2.76 -7.99
C LEU A 3 8.33 1.72 -9.11
N LEU A 4 8.49 0.45 -8.74
CA LEU A 4 8.34 -0.64 -9.70
C LEU A 4 6.85 -0.87 -9.97
N ASP A 5 6.46 -0.85 -11.26
CA ASP A 5 5.07 -1.03 -11.65
C ASP A 5 4.74 -2.50 -11.90
N LEU A 6 3.94 -3.06 -11.01
CA LEU A 6 3.48 -4.45 -11.04
C LEU A 6 2.03 -4.57 -11.53
N ARG A 7 1.41 -3.48 -11.97
CA ARG A 7 0.05 -3.49 -12.54
C ARG A 7 0.03 -3.96 -13.99
N GLY A 8 1.20 -3.93 -14.66
CA GLY A 8 1.37 -4.29 -16.06
C GLY A 8 2.10 -5.62 -16.29
N SER A 9 2.57 -5.81 -17.52
CA SER A 9 3.20 -7.03 -18.01
C SER A 9 4.45 -7.47 -17.23
N PHE A 10 5.13 -6.53 -16.57
CA PHE A 10 6.29 -6.84 -15.74
C PHE A 10 5.99 -7.87 -14.65
N ALA A 11 4.81 -7.79 -14.02
CA ALA A 11 4.39 -8.80 -13.03
C ALA A 11 4.27 -10.20 -13.63
N THR A 12 3.84 -10.32 -14.89
CA THR A 12 3.79 -11.60 -15.60
C THR A 12 5.18 -12.12 -15.93
N GLN A 13 6.08 -11.24 -16.38
CA GLN A 13 7.46 -11.60 -16.75
C GLN A 13 8.25 -12.21 -15.58
N ILE A 14 7.98 -11.77 -14.36
CA ILE A 14 8.64 -12.29 -13.14
C ILE A 14 7.80 -13.34 -12.40
N GLY A 15 6.77 -13.89 -13.05
CA GLY A 15 5.94 -14.97 -12.50
C GLY A 15 5.09 -14.58 -11.28
N ALA A 16 4.77 -13.30 -11.13
CA ALA A 16 4.13 -12.74 -9.95
C ALA A 16 2.62 -12.51 -10.07
N SER A 17 2.03 -12.57 -11.26
CA SER A 17 0.60 -12.23 -11.49
C SER A 17 -0.37 -12.94 -10.54
N MET A 18 -0.22 -14.25 -10.33
CA MET A 18 -1.04 -15.00 -9.36
C MET A 18 -0.57 -14.81 -7.92
N ALA A 19 0.72 -14.61 -7.70
CA ALA A 19 1.28 -14.46 -6.36
C ALA A 19 0.86 -13.15 -5.67
N ILE A 20 0.63 -12.09 -6.45
CA ILE A 20 0.17 -10.78 -5.96
C ILE A 20 -1.28 -10.86 -5.48
N ASN A 21 -2.15 -11.52 -6.25
CA ASN A 21 -3.60 -11.49 -6.01
C ASN A 21 -4.06 -12.57 -5.03
N THR A 22 -3.54 -13.79 -5.16
CA THR A 22 -4.07 -14.98 -4.44
C THR A 22 -2.96 -15.79 -3.76
N GLY A 23 -1.72 -15.29 -3.76
CA GLY A 23 -0.58 -15.99 -3.19
C GLY A 23 -0.56 -15.95 -1.66
N PRO A 24 0.06 -16.94 -1.00
CA PRO A 24 0.22 -16.92 0.45
C PRO A 24 1.16 -15.79 0.88
N ARG A 25 0.83 -15.10 1.98
CA ARG A 25 1.57 -13.93 2.48
C ARG A 25 3.09 -14.14 2.60
N PRO A 26 3.62 -15.28 3.08
CA PRO A 26 5.08 -15.51 3.11
C PRO A 26 5.74 -15.51 1.73
N ARG A 27 5.02 -15.93 0.68
CA ARG A 27 5.54 -15.89 -0.70
C ARG A 27 5.61 -14.45 -1.22
N ALA A 28 4.57 -13.66 -0.97
CA ALA A 28 4.56 -12.22 -1.32
C ALA A 28 5.70 -11.46 -0.61
N GLN A 29 5.96 -11.76 0.67
CA GLN A 29 7.05 -11.15 1.44
C GLN A 29 8.43 -11.48 0.86
N ARG A 30 8.73 -12.77 0.60
CA ARG A 30 10.00 -13.17 -0.02
C ARG A 30 10.19 -12.51 -1.38
N TRP A 31 9.13 -12.42 -2.16
CA TRP A 31 9.18 -11.78 -3.47
C TRP A 31 9.45 -10.27 -3.38
N ALA A 32 8.79 -9.57 -2.46
CA ALA A 32 9.06 -8.15 -2.21
C ALA A 32 10.51 -7.90 -1.76
N GLN A 33 11.08 -8.79 -0.93
CA GLN A 33 12.49 -8.73 -0.53
C GLN A 33 13.44 -8.89 -1.74
N ARG A 34 13.16 -9.82 -2.66
CA ARG A 34 13.96 -9.99 -3.88
C ARG A 34 13.91 -8.76 -4.79
N LEU A 35 12.76 -8.12 -4.92
CA LEU A 35 12.65 -6.86 -5.67
C LEU A 35 13.41 -5.72 -4.99
N TYR A 36 13.37 -5.66 -3.66
CA TYR A 36 14.14 -4.69 -2.88
C TYR A 36 15.65 -4.81 -3.12
N GLU A 37 16.17 -6.04 -3.16
CA GLU A 37 17.57 -6.37 -3.46
C GLU A 37 17.93 -6.04 -4.92
N ALA A 38 17.11 -6.48 -5.88
CA ALA A 38 17.41 -6.37 -7.30
C ALA A 38 17.32 -4.92 -7.84
N TYR A 39 16.51 -4.06 -7.22
CA TYR A 39 16.26 -2.70 -7.67
C TYR A 39 16.68 -1.66 -6.60
N PRO A 40 18.00 -1.45 -6.39
CA PRO A 40 18.51 -0.58 -5.31
C PRO A 40 18.07 0.89 -5.43
N ARG A 41 17.67 1.33 -6.63
CA ARG A 41 17.23 2.71 -6.91
C ARG A 41 15.71 2.91 -6.82
N ALA A 42 14.94 1.83 -6.68
CA ALA A 42 13.50 1.94 -6.49
C ALA A 42 13.19 2.25 -5.02
N HIS A 43 12.10 3.00 -4.81
CA HIS A 43 11.65 3.45 -3.49
C HIS A 43 10.48 2.61 -2.98
N GLY A 44 9.98 1.68 -3.78
CA GLY A 44 8.81 0.87 -3.48
C GLY A 44 8.24 0.19 -4.72
N ILE A 45 7.05 -0.37 -4.54
CA ILE A 45 6.29 -1.08 -5.56
C ILE A 45 4.87 -0.51 -5.63
N ILE A 46 4.28 -0.47 -6.83
CA ILE A 46 2.86 -0.23 -7.05
C ILE A 46 2.24 -1.49 -7.66
N TYR A 47 1.13 -1.97 -7.08
CA TYR A 47 0.54 -3.27 -7.42
C TYR A 47 -0.99 -3.22 -7.31
N PRO A 48 -1.72 -4.12 -8.00
CA PRO A 48 -3.17 -4.22 -7.84
C PRO A 48 -3.54 -4.80 -6.47
N SER A 49 -4.42 -4.12 -5.73
CA SER A 49 -4.90 -4.57 -4.43
C SER A 49 -5.81 -5.79 -4.53
N SER A 50 -5.47 -6.89 -3.85
CA SER A 50 -6.33 -8.06 -3.72
C SER A 50 -7.55 -7.83 -2.80
N MET A 51 -7.55 -6.74 -2.02
CA MET A 51 -8.59 -6.41 -1.04
C MET A 51 -9.50 -5.27 -1.49
N HIS A 52 -9.15 -4.59 -2.58
CA HIS A 52 -9.87 -3.40 -3.05
C HIS A 52 -10.00 -3.41 -4.56
N ALA A 53 -10.62 -4.46 -5.12
CA ALA A 53 -10.98 -4.56 -6.53
C ALA A 53 -9.85 -4.24 -7.54
N ASN A 54 -8.61 -4.63 -7.27
CA ASN A 54 -7.41 -4.31 -8.05
C ASN A 54 -7.02 -2.83 -8.11
N GLU A 55 -7.60 -1.97 -7.27
CA GLU A 55 -7.19 -0.58 -7.13
C GLU A 55 -5.69 -0.49 -6.77
N PRO A 56 -4.98 0.54 -7.25
CA PRO A 56 -3.54 0.66 -7.01
C PRO A 56 -3.22 0.77 -5.51
N ALA A 57 -2.43 -0.18 -5.02
CA ALA A 57 -1.80 -0.13 -3.72
C ALA A 57 -0.30 0.13 -3.86
N ILE A 58 0.27 0.83 -2.89
CA ILE A 58 1.69 1.18 -2.87
C ILE A 58 2.32 0.60 -1.61
N THR A 59 3.46 -0.07 -1.76
CA THR A 59 4.37 -0.39 -0.65
C THR A 59 5.63 0.42 -0.80
N LEU A 60 6.03 1.11 0.25
CA LEU A 60 7.22 1.96 0.27
C LEU A 60 8.32 1.34 1.12
N TRP A 61 9.56 1.45 0.65
CA TRP A 61 10.75 1.02 1.38
C TRP A 61 11.38 2.20 2.12
N GLU A 62 12.35 1.94 3.00
CA GLU A 62 13.05 2.95 3.80
C GLU A 62 13.73 4.03 2.95
N ARG A 63 14.10 3.68 1.72
CA ARG A 63 14.66 4.60 0.72
C ARG A 63 13.72 5.76 0.37
N SER A 64 12.42 5.58 0.58
CA SER A 64 11.39 6.61 0.31
C SER A 64 11.31 7.71 1.38
N THR A 65 12.04 7.59 2.49
CA THR A 65 11.99 8.52 3.63
C THR A 65 12.23 9.98 3.24
N ALA A 66 13.06 10.26 2.23
CA ALA A 66 13.29 11.60 1.72
C ALA A 66 12.03 12.28 1.10
N PHE A 67 11.01 11.51 0.73
CA PHE A 67 9.73 12.00 0.22
C PHE A 67 8.65 12.11 1.29
N MET A 68 8.94 11.72 2.54
CA MET A 68 7.99 11.75 3.64
C MET A 68 8.18 13.00 4.49
N PRO A 69 7.09 13.56 5.06
CA PRO A 69 7.21 14.64 6.02
C PRO A 69 7.95 14.13 7.27
N ARG A 70 8.81 14.98 7.85
CA ARG A 70 9.59 14.64 9.07
C ARG A 70 8.72 14.41 10.29
N HIS A 71 7.54 15.01 10.31
CA HIS A 71 6.54 14.86 11.37
C HIS A 71 5.17 14.63 10.72
N PRO A 72 4.26 13.89 11.38
CA PRO A 72 2.89 13.76 10.91
C PRO A 72 2.25 15.14 10.73
N LEU A 73 1.56 15.34 9.59
CA LEU A 73 0.80 16.58 9.36
C LEU A 73 -0.42 16.68 10.31
N VAL A 74 -0.95 15.53 10.71
CA VAL A 74 -2.05 15.41 11.68
C VAL A 74 -1.72 14.28 12.64
N HIS A 75 -1.75 14.57 13.94
CA HIS A 75 -1.61 13.58 15.00
C HIS A 75 -2.68 13.89 16.07
N ARG A 76 -3.78 13.16 16.03
CA ARG A 76 -4.96 13.34 16.90
C ARG A 76 -5.48 11.97 17.33
N LEU A 77 -6.19 11.95 18.46
CA LEU A 77 -6.91 10.75 18.89
C LEU A 77 -8.02 10.44 17.89
N LEU A 78 -8.33 9.16 17.67
CA LEU A 78 -9.42 8.75 16.78
C LEU A 78 -10.78 9.27 17.25
N SER A 79 -10.94 9.47 18.57
CA SER A 79 -12.13 10.06 19.21
C SER A 79 -12.20 11.60 19.14
N ASP A 80 -11.19 12.28 18.58
CA ASP A 80 -11.22 13.73 18.42
C ASP A 80 -12.41 14.15 17.52
N PRO A 81 -13.31 15.02 17.98
CA PRO A 81 -14.46 15.48 17.19
C PRO A 81 -14.08 16.04 15.82
N ALA A 82 -12.88 16.60 15.66
CA ALA A 82 -12.37 17.11 14.40
C ALA A 82 -12.19 16.01 13.33
N LEU A 83 -12.02 14.74 13.73
CA LEU A 83 -11.88 13.61 12.81
C LEU A 83 -13.22 12.94 12.46
N LYS A 84 -14.30 13.21 13.22
CA LYS A 84 -15.58 12.53 13.07
C LYS A 84 -16.09 12.55 11.62
N ARG A 85 -16.04 13.71 10.97
CA ARG A 85 -16.51 13.87 9.59
C ARG A 85 -15.72 13.00 8.60
N VAL A 86 -14.39 13.10 8.62
CA VAL A 86 -13.54 12.35 7.67
C VAL A 86 -13.64 10.84 7.91
N ILE A 87 -13.80 10.40 9.17
CA ILE A 87 -14.00 8.99 9.50
C ILE A 87 -15.33 8.49 8.89
N LEU A 88 -16.43 9.21 9.12
CA LEU A 88 -17.75 8.84 8.60
C LEU A 88 -17.78 8.82 7.06
N GLU A 89 -17.27 9.88 6.42
CA GLU A 89 -17.22 9.98 4.96
C GLU A 89 -16.35 8.87 4.34
N THR A 90 -15.21 8.56 4.96
CA THR A 90 -14.33 7.49 4.47
C THR A 90 -14.99 6.13 4.64
N ALA A 91 -15.58 5.86 5.81
CA ALA A 91 -16.23 4.59 6.12
C ALA A 91 -17.39 4.30 5.16
N ASP A 92 -18.22 5.30 4.85
CA ASP A 92 -19.25 5.22 3.83
C ASP A 92 -18.65 4.89 2.44
N ALA A 93 -17.60 5.61 2.04
CA ALA A 93 -16.94 5.41 0.76
C ALA A 93 -16.32 4.01 0.58
N ILE A 94 -15.83 3.38 1.66
CA ILE A 94 -15.26 2.02 1.62
C ILE A 94 -16.26 0.92 2.03
N GLY A 95 -17.49 1.27 2.38
CA GLY A 95 -18.55 0.33 2.77
C GLY A 95 -18.38 -0.32 4.15
N TYR A 96 -17.76 0.39 5.10
CA TYR A 96 -17.55 -0.10 6.47
C TYR A 96 -18.43 0.66 7.48
N PRO A 97 -19.01 -0.02 8.49
CA PRO A 97 -19.67 0.67 9.59
C PRO A 97 -18.64 1.31 10.53
N VAL A 98 -18.96 2.48 11.06
CA VAL A 98 -18.22 3.06 12.18
C VAL A 98 -18.83 2.55 13.48
N VAL A 99 -18.06 1.79 14.25
CA VAL A 99 -18.42 1.42 15.63
C VAL A 99 -17.83 2.50 16.53
N ASP A 100 -18.64 3.06 17.42
CA ASP A 100 -18.25 4.17 18.29
C ASP A 100 -16.96 3.79 19.06
N PRO A 101 -15.86 4.56 18.93
CA PRO A 101 -14.55 4.25 19.50
C PRO A 101 -14.43 4.58 21.00
#